data_AF-A0A956AWF4-F1
#
_entry.id   AF-A0A956AWF4-F1
#
_cell.length_a   1.000
_cell.length_b   1.000
_cell.length_c   1.000
_cell.angle_alpha   90.00
_cell.angle_beta   90.00
_cell.angle_gamma   90.00
#
_symmetry.space_group_name_H-M   'P 1'
#
loop_
_entity.id
_entity.type
_entity.pdbx_description
1 polymer ?
#
loop_
_entity_poly.entity_id
_entity_poly.type
_entity_poly.pdbx_seq_one_letter_code
_entity_poly.pdbx_strand_id
1 'polypeptide(L)'
;MTPWALMWRRIWAYVVLGWAFWRRQARRLIPGVHDAGGAPQFLKNYADEGMAPMSAADEAALRAAGACIHCGLCEAVCAAPVDRLLAYSRATQLAAEAAASLPGCGEGCGACEAICPTGVPLRGIWDYLAGRVAGTEGHLQVGAPSGVASTPASSAVSAPEP
;
A
#
# COMPACT_ATOMS: atom_id res chain seq x y z
N MET A 1 -20.00 12.91 50.74
CA MET A 1 -20.57 13.03 49.38
C MET A 1 -22.03 12.64 49.44
N THR A 2 -22.95 13.52 49.01
CA THR A 2 -24.38 13.23 49.09
C THR A 2 -24.78 12.22 48.00
N PRO A 3 -25.67 11.25 48.30
CA PRO A 3 -26.11 10.24 47.32
C PRO A 3 -26.73 10.88 46.06
N TRP A 4 -27.31 12.07 46.22
CA TRP A 4 -27.84 12.91 45.15
C TRP A 4 -26.79 13.32 44.11
N ALA A 5 -25.59 13.71 44.55
CA ALA A 5 -24.52 14.14 43.64
C ALA A 5 -23.98 12.97 42.79
N LEU A 6 -23.97 11.75 43.34
CA LEU A 6 -23.56 10.56 42.61
C LEU A 6 -24.59 10.17 41.54
N MET A 7 -25.88 10.27 41.87
CA MET A 7 -26.99 10.01 40.95
C MET A 7 -26.98 10.99 39.77
N TRP A 8 -26.79 12.28 40.04
CA TRP A 8 -26.71 13.30 39.00
C TRP A 8 -25.56 13.07 38.01
N ARG A 9 -24.37 12.68 38.50
CA ARG A 9 -23.22 12.35 37.65
C ARG A 9 -23.50 11.16 36.73
N ARG A 10 -24.25 10.16 37.19
CA ARG A 10 -24.64 9.00 36.38
C ARG A 10 -25.62 9.40 35.28
N ILE A 11 -26.63 10.20 35.60
CA ILE A 11 -27.59 10.71 34.63
C ILE A 11 -26.87 11.53 33.55
N TRP A 12 -25.97 12.44 33.95
CA TRP A 12 -25.18 13.23 33.02
C TRP A 12 -24.32 12.36 32.10
N ALA A 13 -23.66 11.31 32.64
CA ALA A 13 -22.91 10.36 31.83
C ALA A 13 -23.79 9.64 30.79
N TYR A 14 -24.99 9.20 31.17
CA TYR A 14 -25.91 8.57 30.20
C TYR A 14 -26.41 9.55 29.14
N VAL A 15 -26.67 10.80 29.50
CA VAL A 15 -27.06 11.85 28.55
C VAL A 15 -25.95 12.13 27.54
N VAL A 16 -24.70 12.28 28.01
CA VAL A 16 -23.53 12.51 27.15
C VAL A 16 -23.28 11.31 26.22
N LEU A 17 -23.36 10.08 26.75
CA LEU A 17 -23.19 8.87 25.96
C LEU A 17 -24.31 8.71 24.92
N GLY A 18 -25.56 8.92 25.33
CA GLY A 18 -26.71 8.89 24.44
C GLY A 18 -26.59 9.93 23.33
N TRP A 19 -26.22 11.16 23.66
CA TRP A 19 -25.97 12.23 22.69
C TRP A 19 -24.85 11.86 21.71
N ALA A 20 -23.71 11.34 22.19
CA ALA A 20 -22.61 10.92 21.34
C ALA A 20 -23.00 9.80 20.38
N PHE A 21 -23.77 8.81 20.87
CA PHE A 21 -24.32 7.72 20.08
C PHE A 21 -25.26 8.22 18.99
N TRP A 22 -26.26 9.03 19.35
CA TRP A 22 -27.22 9.60 18.41
C TRP A 22 -26.55 10.49 17.37
N ARG A 23 -25.55 11.30 17.77
CA ARG A 23 -24.76 12.11 16.84
C ARG A 23 -24.01 11.24 15.83
N ARG A 24 -23.43 10.11 16.26
CA ARG A 24 -22.74 9.17 15.37
C ARG A 24 -23.72 8.48 14.42
N GLN A 25 -24.88 8.05 14.91
CA GLN A 25 -25.91 7.44 14.06
C GLN A 25 -26.51 8.43 13.07
N ALA A 26 -26.80 9.66 13.49
CA ALA A 26 -27.26 10.72 12.59
C ALA A 26 -26.24 10.97 11.47
N ARG A 27 -24.94 11.03 11.78
CA ARG A 27 -23.88 11.18 10.75
C ARG A 27 -23.81 10.00 9.77
N ARG A 28 -24.20 8.79 10.19
CA ARG A 28 -24.26 7.60 9.30
C ARG A 28 -25.43 7.66 8.32
N LEU A 29 -26.51 8.35 8.68
CA LEU A 29 -27.72 8.44 7.87
C LEU A 29 -27.72 9.63 6.90
N ILE A 30 -26.74 10.52 6.98
CA ILE A 30 -26.58 11.66 6.07
C ILE A 30 -25.69 11.20 4.88
N PRO A 31 -26.26 11.05 3.66
CA PRO A 31 -25.50 10.68 2.47
C PRO A 31 -24.39 11.71 2.18
N GLY A 32 -23.19 11.27 1.77
CA GLY A 32 -22.06 12.15 1.46
C GLY A 32 -21.17 12.55 2.65
N VAL A 33 -21.59 12.32 3.90
CA VAL A 33 -20.72 12.51 5.10
C VAL A 33 -19.78 11.32 5.31
N HIS A 34 -20.17 10.12 4.86
CA HIS A 34 -19.36 8.90 4.98
C HIS A 34 -18.55 8.56 3.72
N ASP A 35 -18.97 9.05 2.55
CA ASP A 35 -18.42 8.62 1.26
C ASP A 35 -17.13 9.38 0.86
N ALA A 36 -16.84 10.51 1.52
CA ALA A 36 -15.81 11.42 1.07
C ALA A 36 -14.35 11.04 1.43
N GLY A 37 -14.10 9.97 2.18
CA GLY A 37 -12.74 9.80 2.72
C GLY A 37 -12.36 8.49 3.38
N GLY A 38 -12.91 7.35 2.97
CA GLY A 38 -12.38 6.06 3.41
C GLY A 38 -11.08 5.73 2.68
N ALA A 39 -11.22 5.00 1.57
CA ALA A 39 -10.09 4.59 0.75
C ALA A 39 -9.32 5.76 0.11
N PRO A 40 -9.94 6.81 -0.45
CA PRO A 40 -9.20 7.90 -1.09
C PRO A 40 -8.35 8.70 -0.10
N GLN A 41 -8.88 8.95 1.11
CA GLN A 41 -8.14 9.65 2.16
C GLN A 41 -7.04 8.76 2.76
N PHE A 42 -7.30 7.46 2.91
CA PHE A 42 -6.28 6.50 3.32
C PHE A 42 -5.11 6.51 2.33
N LEU A 43 -5.40 6.37 1.04
CA LEU A 43 -4.37 6.45 0.00
C LEU A 43 -3.65 7.79 0.03
N LYS A 44 -4.36 8.90 0.21
CA LYS A 44 -3.72 10.22 0.35
C LYS A 44 -2.78 10.32 1.56
N ASN A 45 -3.14 9.70 2.68
CA ASN A 45 -2.34 9.78 3.90
C ASN A 45 -1.11 8.84 3.87
N TYR A 46 -1.20 7.71 3.16
CA TYR A 46 -0.22 6.63 3.22
C TYR A 46 0.47 6.33 1.88
N ALA A 47 0.13 7.04 0.80
CA ALA A 47 0.82 6.91 -0.48
C ALA A 47 2.32 7.22 -0.33
N ASP A 48 2.65 8.26 0.43
CA ASP A 48 4.03 8.68 0.69
C ASP A 48 4.79 7.67 1.58
N GLU A 49 4.08 6.81 2.32
CA GLU A 49 4.64 5.69 3.10
C GLU A 49 4.75 4.39 2.27
N GLY A 50 4.58 4.47 0.94
CA GLY A 50 4.68 3.32 0.05
C GLY A 50 3.55 2.31 0.21
N MET A 51 2.45 2.67 0.89
CA MET A 51 1.24 1.84 1.01
C MET A 51 0.31 2.07 -0.18
N ALA A 52 0.85 1.93 -1.38
CA ALA A 52 0.07 1.95 -2.60
C ALA A 52 -0.75 0.65 -2.76
N PRO A 53 -1.94 0.72 -3.36
CA PRO A 53 -2.74 -0.46 -3.65
C PRO A 53 -1.99 -1.34 -4.65
N MET A 54 -2.01 -2.63 -4.41
CA MET A 54 -1.31 -3.63 -5.20
C MET A 54 -2.22 -4.13 -6.31
N SER A 55 -1.69 -4.36 -7.51
CA SER A 55 -2.48 -5.00 -8.56
C SER A 55 -2.67 -6.49 -8.25
N ALA A 56 -3.71 -7.10 -8.81
CA ALA A 56 -3.93 -8.55 -8.64
C ALA A 56 -2.77 -9.39 -9.19
N ALA A 57 -2.08 -8.90 -10.24
CA ALA A 57 -0.91 -9.56 -10.81
C ALA A 57 0.28 -9.52 -9.84
N ASP A 58 0.54 -8.36 -9.24
CA ASP A 58 1.59 -8.19 -8.23
C ASP A 58 1.34 -9.05 -6.99
N GLU A 59 0.08 -9.11 -6.53
CA GLU A 59 -0.31 -9.95 -5.40
C GLU A 59 -0.05 -11.44 -5.70
N ALA A 60 -0.39 -11.89 -6.91
CA ALA A 60 -0.13 -13.26 -7.33
C ALA A 60 1.38 -13.55 -7.40
N ALA A 61 2.18 -12.63 -7.93
CA ALA A 61 3.64 -12.76 -8.01
C ALA A 61 4.27 -12.85 -6.61
N LEU A 62 3.84 -12.01 -5.66
CA LEU A 62 4.33 -12.04 -4.27
C LEU A 62 3.88 -13.29 -3.51
N ARG A 63 2.64 -13.74 -3.72
CA ARG A 63 2.16 -15.00 -3.14
C ARG A 63 3.02 -16.17 -3.65
N ALA A 64 3.35 -16.20 -4.94
CA ALA A 64 4.23 -17.20 -5.53
C ALA A 64 5.69 -17.07 -5.03
N ALA A 65 6.18 -15.85 -4.78
CA ALA A 65 7.49 -15.61 -4.14
C ALA A 65 7.59 -16.24 -2.73
N GLY A 66 6.45 -16.45 -2.05
CA GLY A 66 6.37 -17.17 -0.78
C GLY A 66 6.82 -18.63 -0.87
N ALA A 67 6.79 -19.25 -2.05
CA ALA A 67 7.24 -20.62 -2.28
C ALA A 67 8.78 -20.76 -2.37
N CYS A 68 9.53 -19.66 -2.32
CA CYS A 68 10.99 -19.72 -2.34
C CYS A 68 11.52 -20.37 -1.05
N ILE A 69 12.29 -21.43 -1.20
CA ILE A 69 12.96 -22.17 -0.12
C ILE A 69 14.42 -21.74 0.10
N HIS A 70 14.84 -20.62 -0.50
CA HIS A 70 16.21 -20.09 -0.40
C HIS A 70 17.31 -21.12 -0.74
N CYS A 71 17.11 -21.89 -1.83
CA CYS A 71 18.06 -22.92 -2.26
C CYS A 71 19.31 -22.38 -2.98
N GLY A 72 19.31 -21.14 -3.45
CA GLY A 72 20.45 -20.50 -4.12
C GLY A 72 20.71 -20.92 -5.58
N LEU A 73 19.92 -21.83 -6.17
CA LEU A 73 20.17 -22.29 -7.57
C LEU A 73 20.07 -21.16 -8.60
N CYS A 74 19.21 -20.17 -8.36
CA CYS A 74 19.07 -19.01 -9.24
C CYS A 74 20.32 -18.12 -9.29
N GLU A 75 21.08 -18.02 -8.19
CA GLU A 75 22.34 -17.25 -8.13
C GLU A 75 23.45 -17.91 -8.94
N ALA A 76 23.44 -19.25 -9.04
CA ALA A 76 24.43 -19.98 -9.82
C ALA A 76 24.31 -19.72 -11.34
N VAL A 77 23.13 -19.31 -11.81
CA VAL A 77 22.82 -19.12 -13.24
C VAL A 77 22.56 -17.67 -13.63
N CYS A 78 22.46 -16.77 -12.66
CA CYS A 78 22.12 -15.37 -12.89
C CYS A 78 23.11 -14.44 -12.17
N ALA A 79 23.64 -13.46 -12.89
CA ALA A 79 24.53 -12.45 -12.31
C ALA A 79 23.79 -11.41 -11.46
N ALA A 80 22.45 -11.33 -11.57
CA ALA A 80 21.65 -10.45 -10.75
C ALA A 80 21.54 -10.98 -9.30
N PRO A 81 21.46 -10.11 -8.29
CA PRO A 81 21.32 -10.50 -6.88
C PRO A 81 19.88 -10.95 -6.57
N VAL A 82 19.51 -12.14 -7.06
CA VAL A 82 18.14 -12.68 -6.99
C VAL A 82 17.66 -12.87 -5.54
N ASP A 83 18.55 -13.21 -4.61
CA ASP A 83 18.26 -13.33 -3.18
C ASP A 83 17.75 -12.02 -2.57
N ARG A 84 18.45 -10.91 -2.84
CA ARG A 84 18.08 -9.58 -2.37
C ARG A 84 16.76 -9.17 -2.99
N LEU A 85 16.58 -9.46 -4.28
CA LEU A 85 15.36 -9.18 -5.01
C LEU A 85 14.15 -9.86 -4.33
N LEU A 86 14.29 -11.13 -3.96
CA LEU A 86 13.29 -11.86 -3.17
C LEU A 86 13.08 -11.26 -1.77
N ALA A 87 14.14 -10.88 -1.07
CA ALA A 87 14.02 -10.25 0.25
C ALA A 87 13.26 -8.91 0.18
N TYR A 88 13.60 -8.04 -0.78
CA TYR A 88 12.94 -6.75 -0.97
C TYR A 88 11.49 -6.87 -1.42
N SER A 89 11.14 -7.92 -2.19
CA SER A 89 9.75 -8.18 -2.57
C SER A 89 8.82 -8.34 -1.36
N ARG A 90 9.35 -8.88 -0.26
CA ARG A 90 8.62 -9.05 1.01
C ARG A 90 8.71 -7.81 1.90
N ALA A 91 9.78 -7.03 1.77
CA ALA A 91 10.00 -5.78 2.49
C ALA A 91 9.67 -4.56 1.61
N THR A 92 8.39 -4.44 1.21
CA THR A 92 7.92 -3.43 0.24
C THR A 92 8.20 -1.98 0.63
N GLN A 93 8.39 -1.71 1.93
CA GLN A 93 8.79 -0.42 2.49
C GLN A 93 10.23 -0.02 2.13
N LEU A 94 11.07 -1.01 1.79
CA LEU A 94 12.47 -0.84 1.42
C LEU A 94 12.66 -0.84 -0.11
N ALA A 95 11.60 -0.55 -0.88
CA ALA A 95 11.65 -0.57 -2.34
C ALA A 95 12.77 0.31 -2.90
N ALA A 96 12.98 1.51 -2.33
CA ALA A 96 14.07 2.40 -2.76
C ALA A 96 15.47 1.77 -2.61
N GLU A 97 15.68 0.93 -1.59
CA GLU A 97 16.95 0.20 -1.39
C GLU A 97 17.11 -0.94 -2.40
N ALA A 98 15.99 -1.49 -2.89
CA ALA A 98 15.97 -2.49 -3.93
C ALA A 98 16.49 -1.96 -5.28
N ALA A 99 16.48 -0.64 -5.50
CA ALA A 99 16.93 -0.01 -6.73
C ALA A 99 18.37 -0.43 -7.12
N ALA A 100 19.26 -0.54 -6.13
CA ALA A 100 20.63 -0.99 -6.35
C ALA A 100 20.75 -2.48 -6.74
N SER A 101 19.70 -3.27 -6.50
CA SER A 101 19.62 -4.71 -6.78
C SER A 101 18.86 -5.03 -8.07
N LEU A 102 18.18 -4.05 -8.68
CA LEU A 102 17.47 -4.18 -9.95
C LEU A 102 18.36 -4.23 -11.22
N PRO A 103 19.51 -3.54 -11.33
CA PRO A 103 20.30 -3.59 -12.55
C PRO A 103 20.86 -5.00 -12.79
N GLY A 104 20.78 -5.46 -14.05
CA GLY A 104 21.37 -6.73 -14.48
C GLY A 104 20.39 -7.83 -14.86
N CYS A 105 19.07 -7.62 -14.75
CA CYS A 105 18.10 -8.52 -15.37
C CYS A 105 17.94 -8.15 -16.86
N GLY A 106 18.38 -9.04 -17.76
CA GLY A 106 18.18 -8.87 -19.20
C GLY A 106 16.73 -9.10 -19.61
N GLU A 107 16.24 -8.33 -20.58
CA GLU A 107 14.95 -8.62 -21.21
C GLU A 107 14.96 -10.04 -21.81
N GLY A 108 13.91 -10.83 -21.51
CA GLY A 108 13.79 -12.20 -21.99
C GLY A 108 14.69 -13.25 -21.31
N CYS A 109 15.48 -12.88 -20.30
CA CYS A 109 16.24 -13.85 -19.50
C CYS A 109 15.31 -14.58 -18.51
N GLY A 110 15.24 -15.92 -18.61
CA GLY A 110 14.40 -16.78 -17.76
C GLY A 110 15.15 -17.95 -17.11
N ALA A 111 16.49 -17.94 -17.16
CA ALA A 111 17.31 -19.07 -16.69
C ALA A 111 17.12 -19.36 -15.18
N CYS A 112 16.94 -18.30 -14.38
CA CYS A 112 16.73 -18.41 -12.94
C CYS A 112 15.35 -18.99 -12.58
N GLU A 113 14.31 -18.71 -13.37
CA GLU A 113 12.99 -19.33 -13.20
C GLU A 113 13.01 -20.79 -13.64
N ALA A 114 13.68 -21.10 -14.75
CA ALA A 114 13.75 -22.44 -15.31
C ALA A 114 14.45 -23.45 -14.38
N ILE A 115 15.43 -23.01 -13.58
CA ILE A 115 16.12 -23.87 -12.61
C ILE A 115 15.42 -23.93 -11.25
N CYS A 116 14.40 -23.11 -11.01
CA CYS A 116 13.75 -23.01 -9.71
C CYS A 116 12.91 -24.27 -9.41
N PRO A 117 13.23 -25.06 -8.37
CA PRO A 117 12.50 -26.29 -8.07
C PRO A 117 11.07 -26.05 -7.59
N THR A 118 10.77 -24.84 -7.09
CA THR A 118 9.44 -24.45 -6.61
C THR A 118 8.68 -23.55 -7.58
N GLY A 119 9.24 -23.25 -8.76
CA GLY A 119 8.57 -22.49 -9.81
C GLY A 119 8.28 -21.03 -9.45
N VAL A 120 9.19 -20.37 -8.73
CA VAL A 120 9.03 -18.95 -8.35
C VAL A 120 9.13 -18.04 -9.59
N PRO A 121 8.16 -17.12 -9.82
CA PRO A 121 8.17 -16.21 -10.97
C PRO A 121 9.08 -15.00 -10.70
N LEU A 122 10.40 -15.21 -10.78
CA LEU A 122 11.44 -14.20 -10.52
C LEU A 122 11.32 -12.96 -11.42
N ARG A 123 10.87 -13.11 -12.66
CA ARG A 123 10.66 -12.01 -13.60
C ARG A 123 9.49 -11.13 -13.15
N GLY A 124 8.36 -11.74 -12.79
CA GLY A 124 7.22 -11.00 -12.26
C GLY A 124 7.57 -10.24 -10.97
N ILE A 125 8.42 -10.81 -10.12
CA ILE A 125 8.91 -10.14 -8.91
C ILE A 125 9.85 -8.97 -9.27
N TRP A 126 10.70 -9.13 -10.29
CA TRP A 126 11.53 -8.04 -10.81
C TRP A 126 10.66 -6.90 -11.33
N ASP A 127 9.68 -7.19 -12.18
CA ASP A 127 8.81 -6.18 -12.80
C ASP A 127 8.02 -5.41 -11.72
N TYR A 128 7.52 -6.13 -10.71
CA TYR A 128 6.88 -5.55 -9.52
C TYR A 128 7.81 -4.57 -8.78
N LEU A 129 9.04 -4.99 -8.49
CA LEU A 129 9.99 -4.15 -7.75
C LEU A 129 10.47 -2.95 -8.59
N ALA A 130 10.67 -3.12 -9.89
CA ALA A 130 11.02 -2.03 -10.79
C ALA A 130 9.89 -0.99 -10.88
N GLY A 131 8.64 -1.44 -10.98
CA GLY A 131 7.48 -0.55 -10.93
C GLY A 131 7.37 0.20 -9.60
N ARG A 132 7.66 -0.47 -8.48
CA ARG A 132 7.70 0.14 -7.14
C ARG A 132 8.80 1.20 -7.01
N VAL A 133 10.01 0.90 -7.48
CA VAL A 133 11.13 1.85 -7.45
C VAL A 133 10.81 3.09 -8.28
N ALA A 134 10.34 2.90 -9.52
CA ALA A 134 9.94 4.00 -10.39
C ALA A 134 8.80 4.85 -9.76
N GLY A 135 7.87 4.21 -9.06
CA GLY A 135 6.84 4.89 -8.29
C GLY A 135 7.43 5.72 -7.14
N THR A 136 8.36 5.17 -6.36
CA THR A 136 8.99 5.88 -5.22
C THR A 136 9.86 7.06 -5.65
N GLU A 137 10.53 6.99 -6.81
CA GLU A 137 11.35 8.10 -7.34
C GLU A 137 10.53 9.34 -7.68
N GLY A 138 9.27 9.18 -8.11
CA GLY A 138 8.33 10.28 -8.30
C GLY A 138 7.92 10.98 -7.00
N HIS A 139 7.98 10.29 -5.86
CA HIS A 139 7.64 10.82 -4.54
C HIS A 139 8.85 11.41 -3.79
N LEU A 140 10.06 10.90 -4.03
CA LEU A 140 11.29 11.44 -3.41
C LEU A 140 11.62 12.88 -3.85
N GLN A 141 11.19 13.32 -5.04
CA GLN A 141 11.41 14.71 -5.49
C GLN A 141 10.47 15.73 -4.83
N VAL A 142 9.36 15.30 -4.21
CA VAL A 142 8.40 16.19 -3.54
C VAL A 142 8.79 16.46 -2.08
N GLY A 143 9.81 15.76 -1.56
CA GLY A 143 10.36 15.94 -0.21
C GLY A 143 11.42 17.03 -0.06
N ALA A 144 11.77 17.77 -1.12
CA ALA A 144 12.56 18.99 -0.99
C ALA A 144 11.60 20.17 -0.70
N PRO A 145 11.76 20.95 0.39
CA PRO A 145 10.83 22.02 0.73
C PRO A 145 10.91 23.15 -0.30
N SER A 146 10.07 23.08 -1.33
CA SER A 146 9.82 24.18 -2.25
C SER A 146 8.34 24.50 -2.20
N GLY A 147 8.07 25.66 -1.63
CA GLY A 147 6.75 26.07 -1.22
C GLY A 147 5.75 26.27 -2.36
N VAL A 148 4.49 26.26 -1.93
CA VAL A 148 3.36 27.04 -2.44
C VAL A 148 3.03 26.86 -3.93
N ALA A 149 1.94 26.14 -4.22
CA ALA A 149 0.69 26.75 -4.69
C ALA A 149 -0.21 25.68 -5.34
N SER A 150 -1.37 25.52 -4.74
CA SER A 150 -2.51 24.76 -5.25
C SER A 150 -3.03 25.35 -6.56
N THR A 151 -3.46 24.51 -7.51
CA THR A 151 -4.65 24.77 -8.35
C THR A 151 -5.22 23.44 -8.86
N PRO A 152 -6.55 23.22 -8.84
CA PRO A 152 -7.19 22.00 -9.32
C PRO A 152 -7.85 22.18 -10.70
N ALA A 153 -7.85 21.13 -11.52
CA ALA A 153 -8.77 20.93 -12.65
C ALA A 153 -9.04 19.41 -12.75
N SER A 154 -10.21 18.89 -12.34
CA SER A 154 -11.54 18.96 -12.96
C SER A 154 -11.61 18.26 -14.32
N SER A 155 -12.16 17.04 -14.34
CA SER A 155 -13.20 16.50 -15.25
C SER A 155 -13.28 14.97 -15.04
N ALA A 156 -14.30 14.47 -14.34
CA ALA A 156 -15.61 14.05 -14.86
C ALA A 156 -15.49 12.85 -15.83
N VAL A 157 -15.81 11.65 -15.34
CA VAL A 157 -16.17 10.50 -16.18
C VAL A 157 -17.57 10.05 -15.80
N SER A 158 -18.46 10.22 -16.78
CA SER A 158 -19.87 9.85 -16.81
C SER A 158 -20.07 8.35 -16.60
N ALA A 159 -21.11 8.02 -15.83
CA ALA A 159 -21.69 6.68 -15.78
C ALA A 159 -22.45 6.37 -17.08
N PRO A 160 -22.48 5.12 -17.54
CA PRO A 160 -23.58 4.61 -18.32
C PRO A 160 -24.63 3.95 -17.42
N GLU A 161 -25.87 4.41 -17.57
CA GLU A 161 -27.12 3.81 -17.07
C GLU A 161 -27.58 2.67 -18.01
N PRO A 162 -28.66 1.93 -17.67
CA PRO A 162 -28.67 0.50 -17.34
C PRO A 162 -28.76 -0.48 -18.52
#